data_AF-A0A0G1VEY7-F1
#
_entry.id   AF-A0A0G1VEY7-F1
#
_cell.length_a   1.000
_cell.length_b   1.000
_cell.length_c   1.000
_cell.angle_alpha   90.00
_cell.angle_beta   90.00
_cell.angle_gamma   90.00
#
_symmetry.space_group_name_H-M   'P 1'
#
loop_
_entity.id
_entity.type
_entity.pdbx_description
1 polymer ?
#
loop_
_entity_poly.entity_id
_entity_poly.type
_entity_poly.pdbx_seq_one_letter_code
_entity_poly.pdbx_strand_id
1 'polypeptide(L)'
;MRISDNTFLAMVGASNTLTSEQIDALKKESDTSHDPLQILAKKHELLSDEALTKLFSDYTKIPYVEIDPKKIPEAALKKIPERIARQYNAIIFQIDADGLLHLAMEDPDDVEAISFLEKQIGTHIKIYVATRESIINGLDAYRIDVGKELGEVISIQADSNKNEAIREEDVAEDSPIAKTVNLLLEYAIRSGASDIHIEPREEYIQVRYRVDGVLKEVNRLPKNIANALVSRIKILSNLKIDERRVPQDGRFKIRLGGKQFAFRVSTLPITDGEKIVMRVLNESNDALPLDKLGYWGKSLSTINDALEEPNGMILVTGPTGSGKS
;
A
#
# COMPACT_ATOMS: atom_id res chain seq x y z
N MET A 1 -16.97 -8.58 -7.52
CA MET A 1 -18.39 -8.77 -7.92
C MET A 1 -18.98 -10.06 -7.39
N ARG A 2 -20.11 -9.99 -6.67
CA ARG A 2 -20.93 -11.15 -6.31
C ARG A 2 -22.24 -11.15 -7.09
N ILE A 3 -22.32 -11.97 -8.13
CA ILE A 3 -23.55 -12.16 -8.91
C ILE A 3 -24.35 -13.31 -8.30
N SER A 4 -25.63 -13.07 -8.03
CA SER A 4 -26.56 -14.14 -7.61
C SER A 4 -26.79 -15.15 -8.74
N ASP A 5 -27.05 -16.41 -8.42
CA ASP A 5 -27.28 -17.45 -9.45
C ASP A 5 -28.48 -17.11 -10.36
N ASN A 6 -29.53 -16.48 -9.81
CA ASN A 6 -30.67 -16.00 -10.59
C ASN A 6 -30.26 -14.92 -11.59
N THR A 7 -29.45 -13.95 -11.15
CA THR A 7 -28.91 -12.90 -12.02
C THR A 7 -27.99 -13.51 -13.08
N PHE A 8 -27.11 -14.45 -12.70
CA PHE A 8 -26.23 -15.16 -13.62
C PHE A 8 -27.01 -15.86 -14.74
N LEU A 9 -28.04 -16.63 -14.38
CA LEU A 9 -28.89 -17.32 -15.34
C LEU A 9 -29.64 -16.34 -16.26
N ALA A 10 -30.12 -15.21 -15.72
CA ALA A 10 -30.78 -14.19 -16.53
C ALA A 10 -29.83 -13.54 -17.55
N MET A 11 -28.58 -13.24 -17.15
CA MET A 11 -27.57 -12.64 -18.03
C MET A 11 -27.16 -13.58 -19.17
N VAL A 12 -26.86 -14.82 -18.82
CA VAL A 12 -26.43 -15.83 -19.79
C VAL A 12 -27.57 -16.21 -20.74
N GLY A 13 -28.80 -16.32 -20.22
CA GLY A 13 -29.98 -16.59 -21.03
C GLY A 13 -30.34 -15.44 -21.98
N ALA A 14 -30.16 -14.19 -21.56
CA ALA A 14 -30.43 -13.03 -22.42
C ALA A 14 -29.39 -12.85 -23.55
N SER A 15 -28.15 -13.28 -23.31
CA SER A 15 -27.03 -13.11 -24.27
C SER A 15 -26.74 -14.36 -25.10
N ASN A 16 -27.37 -15.51 -24.80
CA ASN A 16 -27.08 -16.82 -25.39
C ASN A 16 -25.58 -17.18 -25.35
N THR A 17 -24.86 -16.75 -24.32
CA THR A 17 -23.40 -16.99 -24.20
C THR A 17 -23.04 -18.42 -23.80
N LEU A 18 -23.93 -19.12 -23.08
CA LEU A 18 -23.77 -20.54 -22.75
C LEU A 18 -24.94 -21.34 -23.32
N THR A 19 -24.67 -22.59 -23.69
CA THR A 19 -25.71 -23.53 -24.13
C THR A 19 -26.53 -24.03 -22.95
N SER A 20 -27.76 -24.48 -23.22
CA SER A 20 -28.61 -25.08 -22.18
C SER A 20 -27.94 -26.28 -21.50
N GLU A 21 -27.17 -27.07 -22.25
CA GLU A 21 -26.40 -28.20 -21.70
C GLU A 21 -25.32 -27.75 -20.71
N GLN A 22 -24.59 -26.67 -21.02
CA GLN A 22 -23.59 -26.09 -20.13
C GLN A 22 -24.23 -25.53 -18.85
N ILE A 23 -25.38 -24.85 -18.98
CA ILE A 23 -26.11 -24.30 -17.83
C ILE A 23 -26.60 -25.44 -16.92
N ASP A 24 -27.15 -26.51 -17.48
CA ASP A 24 -27.64 -27.65 -16.69
C ASP A 24 -26.50 -28.42 -16.03
N ALA A 25 -25.33 -28.53 -16.67
CA ALA A 25 -24.13 -29.08 -16.06
C ALA A 25 -23.66 -28.24 -14.85
N LEU A 26 -23.62 -26.91 -15.00
CA LEU A 26 -23.25 -26.00 -13.92
C LEU A 26 -24.22 -26.08 -12.73
N LYS A 27 -25.54 -26.18 -12.98
CA LYS A 27 -26.54 -26.36 -11.92
C LYS A 27 -26.33 -27.65 -11.13
N LYS A 28 -26.15 -28.78 -11.81
CA LYS A 28 -25.91 -30.08 -11.16
C LYS A 28 -24.64 -30.07 -10.30
N GLU A 29 -23.58 -29.42 -10.79
CA GLU A 29 -22.36 -29.28 -10.01
C GLU A 29 -22.56 -28.35 -8.81
N SER A 30 -23.22 -27.22 -8.99
CA SER A 30 -23.58 -26.27 -7.92
C SER A 30 -24.40 -26.93 -6.82
N ASP A 31 -25.34 -27.82 -7.15
CA ASP A 31 -26.15 -28.57 -6.18
C ASP A 31 -25.28 -29.51 -5.31
N THR A 32 -24.14 -29.94 -5.83
CA THR A 32 -23.21 -30.85 -5.15
C THR A 32 -22.13 -30.07 -4.38
N SER A 33 -21.45 -29.12 -5.04
CA SER A 33 -20.33 -28.37 -4.47
C SER A 33 -20.76 -27.20 -3.59
N HIS A 34 -21.99 -26.71 -3.75
CA HIS A 34 -22.50 -25.46 -3.15
C HIS A 34 -21.71 -24.20 -3.58
N ASP A 35 -20.91 -24.29 -4.64
CA ASP A 35 -20.23 -23.15 -5.23
C ASP A 35 -21.19 -22.36 -6.15
N PRO A 36 -21.20 -21.01 -6.10
CA PRO A 36 -22.02 -20.19 -6.99
C PRO A 36 -21.74 -20.45 -8.48
N LEU A 37 -22.77 -20.34 -9.32
CA LEU A 37 -22.69 -20.63 -10.76
C LEU A 37 -21.62 -19.79 -11.47
N GLN A 38 -21.46 -18.53 -11.07
CA GLN A 38 -20.43 -17.65 -11.60
C GLN A 38 -19.00 -18.18 -11.38
N ILE A 39 -18.75 -18.84 -10.24
CA ILE A 39 -17.42 -19.38 -9.89
C ILE A 39 -17.15 -20.62 -10.73
N LEU A 40 -18.16 -21.51 -10.83
CA LEU A 40 -18.07 -22.72 -11.64
C LEU A 40 -17.89 -22.40 -13.13
N ALA A 41 -18.61 -21.41 -13.66
CA ALA A 41 -18.49 -20.99 -15.05
C ALA A 41 -17.08 -20.49 -15.38
N LYS A 42 -16.44 -19.75 -14.45
CA LYS A 42 -15.04 -19.33 -14.60
C LYS A 42 -14.06 -20.49 -14.45
N LYS A 43 -14.29 -21.38 -13.49
CA LYS A 43 -13.43 -22.55 -13.21
C LYS A 43 -13.33 -23.50 -14.41
N HIS A 44 -14.42 -23.67 -15.13
CA HIS A 44 -14.49 -24.48 -16.35
C HIS A 44 -14.16 -23.70 -17.64
N GLU A 45 -13.65 -22.47 -17.50
CA GLU A 45 -13.27 -21.59 -18.62
C GLU A 45 -14.42 -21.32 -19.62
N LEU A 46 -15.68 -21.50 -19.17
CA LEU A 46 -16.87 -21.25 -19.99
C LEU A 46 -17.11 -19.76 -20.20
N LEU A 47 -16.70 -18.94 -19.23
CA LEU A 47 -16.73 -17.48 -19.30
C LEU A 47 -15.44 -16.90 -18.71
N SER A 48 -14.80 -15.99 -19.43
CA SER A 48 -13.71 -15.18 -18.89
C SER A 48 -14.25 -14.13 -17.92
N ASP A 49 -13.39 -13.63 -17.03
CA ASP A 49 -13.76 -12.58 -16.07
C ASP A 49 -14.23 -11.30 -16.79
N GLU A 50 -13.58 -10.96 -17.90
CA GLU A 50 -13.94 -9.84 -18.75
C GLU A 50 -15.32 -10.05 -19.42
N ALA A 51 -15.57 -11.23 -19.98
CA ALA A 51 -16.85 -11.55 -20.60
C ALA A 51 -17.99 -11.50 -19.58
N LEU A 52 -17.78 -12.08 -18.39
CA LEU A 52 -18.75 -12.04 -17.30
C LEU A 52 -19.05 -10.61 -16.84
N THR A 53 -18.02 -9.77 -16.73
CA THR A 53 -18.17 -8.36 -16.33
C THR A 53 -18.91 -7.55 -17.39
N LYS A 54 -18.66 -7.80 -18.68
CA LYS A 54 -19.40 -7.15 -19.79
C LYS A 54 -20.87 -7.57 -19.81
N LEU A 55 -21.16 -8.86 -19.61
CA LEU A 55 -22.54 -9.36 -19.47
C LEU A 55 -23.27 -8.67 -18.31
N PHE A 56 -22.57 -8.50 -17.18
CA PHE A 56 -23.11 -7.79 -16.03
C PHE A 56 -23.37 -6.30 -16.32
N SER A 57 -22.45 -5.62 -17.00
CA SER A 57 -22.62 -4.25 -17.50
C SER A 57 -23.87 -4.13 -18.38
N ASP A 58 -24.06 -5.04 -19.33
CA ASP A 58 -25.20 -5.01 -20.26
C ASP A 58 -26.54 -5.24 -19.56
N TYR A 59 -26.55 -6.10 -18.53
CA TYR A 59 -27.73 -6.40 -17.73
C TYR A 59 -28.11 -5.25 -16.78
N THR A 60 -27.13 -4.71 -16.05
CA THR A 60 -27.35 -3.65 -15.05
C THR A 60 -27.40 -2.24 -15.63
N LYS A 61 -27.00 -2.07 -16.90
CA LYS A 61 -26.82 -0.77 -17.57
C LYS A 61 -25.75 0.12 -16.93
N ILE A 62 -24.88 -0.47 -16.11
CA ILE A 62 -23.70 0.20 -15.56
C ILE A 62 -22.56 0.03 -16.57
N PRO A 63 -21.96 1.12 -17.08
CA PRO A 63 -20.96 1.03 -18.13
C PRO A 63 -19.69 0.28 -17.69
N TYR A 64 -19.23 -0.65 -18.52
CA TYR A 64 -17.93 -1.29 -18.37
C TYR A 64 -16.77 -0.33 -18.73
N VAL A 65 -15.67 -0.40 -18.00
CA VAL A 65 -14.42 0.31 -18.32
C VAL A 65 -13.20 -0.56 -18.08
N GLU A 66 -12.19 -0.39 -18.94
CA GLU A 66 -10.85 -0.91 -18.71
C GLU A 66 -9.94 0.23 -18.26
N ILE A 67 -9.30 0.06 -17.10
CA ILE A 67 -8.47 1.08 -16.47
C ILE A 67 -7.03 0.97 -16.97
N ASP A 68 -6.56 2.05 -17.59
CA ASP A 68 -5.15 2.26 -17.91
C ASP A 68 -4.51 3.17 -16.84
N PRO A 69 -3.57 2.65 -16.02
CA PRO A 69 -2.92 3.41 -14.96
C PRO A 69 -2.27 4.70 -15.44
N LYS A 70 -1.78 4.73 -16.69
CA LYS A 70 -1.04 5.87 -17.24
C LYS A 70 -1.93 7.03 -17.64
N LYS A 71 -3.23 6.79 -17.78
CA LYS A 71 -4.22 7.80 -18.19
C LYS A 71 -4.94 8.45 -17.01
N ILE A 72 -4.73 7.94 -15.79
CA ILE A 72 -5.41 8.46 -14.60
C ILE A 72 -4.79 9.81 -14.19
N PRO A 73 -5.58 10.90 -14.12
CA PRO A 73 -5.08 12.19 -13.66
C PRO A 73 -4.66 12.15 -12.20
N GLU A 74 -3.57 12.83 -11.84
CA GLU A 74 -3.10 12.91 -10.45
C GLU A 74 -4.17 13.53 -9.52
N ALA A 75 -4.95 14.48 -10.05
CA ALA A 75 -6.09 15.07 -9.34
C ALA A 75 -7.15 14.04 -8.94
N ALA A 76 -7.33 12.97 -9.72
CA ALA A 76 -8.25 11.87 -9.41
C ALA A 76 -7.72 11.00 -8.27
N LEU A 77 -6.43 10.68 -8.28
CA LEU A 77 -5.78 9.92 -7.20
C LEU A 77 -5.79 10.66 -5.87
N LYS A 78 -5.75 12.00 -5.87
CA LYS A 78 -5.82 12.80 -4.64
C LYS A 78 -7.20 12.83 -3.99
N LYS A 79 -8.26 12.40 -4.69
CA LYS A 79 -9.65 12.42 -4.17
C LYS A 79 -9.92 11.28 -3.19
N ILE A 80 -9.40 10.08 -3.44
CA ILE A 80 -9.57 8.91 -2.58
C ILE A 80 -8.20 8.46 -2.07
N PRO A 81 -7.95 8.38 -0.75
CA PRO A 81 -6.73 7.77 -0.23
C PRO A 81 -6.53 6.33 -0.73
N GLU A 82 -5.30 5.93 -1.09
CA GLU A 82 -4.98 4.59 -1.63
C GLU A 82 -5.55 3.45 -0.76
N ARG A 83 -5.44 3.59 0.57
CA ARG A 83 -5.99 2.60 1.51
C ARG A 83 -7.49 2.38 1.30
N ILE A 84 -8.26 3.44 1.08
CA ILE A 84 -9.71 3.39 0.84
C ILE A 84 -9.97 2.80 -0.54
N ALA A 85 -9.24 3.26 -1.56
CA ALA A 85 -9.34 2.75 -2.93
C ALA A 85 -9.09 1.23 -3.00
N ARG A 86 -8.08 0.73 -2.28
CA ARG A 86 -7.78 -0.71 -2.14
C ARG A 86 -8.82 -1.46 -1.32
N GLN A 87 -9.28 -0.89 -0.21
CA GLN A 87 -10.26 -1.53 0.66
C GLN A 87 -11.57 -1.81 -0.07
N TYR A 88 -12.01 -0.87 -0.90
CA TYR A 88 -13.28 -0.98 -1.64
C TYR A 88 -13.12 -1.44 -3.08
N ASN A 89 -11.90 -1.83 -3.51
CA ASN A 89 -11.57 -2.13 -4.91
C ASN A 89 -12.22 -1.11 -5.86
N ALA A 90 -11.92 0.17 -5.64
CA ALA A 90 -12.54 1.28 -6.34
C ALA A 90 -11.50 2.34 -6.71
N ILE A 91 -11.61 2.94 -7.90
CA ILE A 91 -10.68 3.96 -8.38
C ILE A 91 -11.38 5.02 -9.21
N ILE A 92 -11.07 6.29 -8.94
CA ILE A 92 -11.46 7.38 -9.84
C ILE A 92 -10.41 7.44 -10.95
N PHE A 93 -10.86 7.29 -12.19
CA PHE A 93 -9.97 7.25 -13.35
C PHE A 93 -10.09 8.50 -14.24
N GLN A 94 -11.14 9.30 -14.07
CA GLN A 94 -11.38 10.52 -14.84
C GLN A 94 -12.17 11.53 -14.01
N ILE A 95 -11.91 12.82 -14.27
CA ILE A 95 -12.68 13.96 -13.75
C ILE A 95 -13.06 14.81 -14.97
N ASP A 96 -14.35 15.05 -15.18
CA ASP A 96 -14.83 15.93 -16.24
C ASP A 96 -14.69 17.41 -15.85
N ALA A 97 -14.82 18.31 -16.83
CA ALA A 97 -14.63 19.76 -16.62
C ALA A 97 -15.69 20.39 -15.68
N ASP A 98 -16.87 19.77 -15.57
CA ASP A 98 -17.95 20.14 -14.65
C ASP A 98 -17.77 19.58 -13.23
N GLY A 99 -16.75 18.74 -13.03
CA GLY A 99 -16.41 18.12 -11.75
C GLY A 99 -16.97 16.71 -11.55
N LEU A 100 -17.61 16.10 -12.56
CA LEU A 100 -18.11 14.72 -12.46
C LEU A 100 -16.95 13.73 -12.27
N LEU A 101 -17.03 12.90 -11.23
CA LEU A 101 -16.02 11.90 -10.90
C LEU A 101 -16.40 10.54 -11.48
N HIS A 102 -15.57 9.99 -12.36
CA HIS A 102 -15.80 8.66 -12.94
C HIS A 102 -15.13 7.60 -12.07
N LEU A 103 -15.96 6.85 -11.34
CA LEU A 103 -15.55 5.87 -10.34
C LEU A 103 -15.74 4.44 -10.89
N ALA A 104 -14.66 3.70 -11.06
CA ALA A 104 -14.71 2.28 -11.41
C ALA A 104 -14.67 1.41 -10.14
N MET A 105 -15.53 0.40 -10.08
CA MET A 105 -15.65 -0.52 -8.94
C MET A 105 -15.74 -1.98 -9.40
N GLU A 106 -15.18 -2.89 -8.60
CA GLU A 106 -15.27 -4.34 -8.84
C GLU A 106 -16.68 -4.85 -8.54
N ASP A 107 -17.38 -4.20 -7.60
CA ASP A 107 -18.71 -4.57 -7.18
C ASP A 107 -19.58 -3.31 -7.03
N PRO A 108 -20.31 -2.92 -8.08
CA PRO A 108 -21.16 -1.74 -8.04
C PRO A 108 -22.49 -1.98 -7.30
N ASP A 109 -22.78 -3.21 -6.86
CA ASP A 109 -23.94 -3.53 -6.02
C ASP A 109 -23.61 -3.35 -4.51
N ASP A 110 -22.36 -3.05 -4.16
CA ASP A 110 -21.95 -2.74 -2.78
C ASP A 110 -22.42 -1.32 -2.38
N VAL A 111 -23.68 -1.24 -1.99
CA VAL A 111 -24.34 0.01 -1.57
C VAL A 111 -23.63 0.65 -0.37
N GLU A 112 -23.04 -0.15 0.52
CA GLU A 112 -22.31 0.36 1.68
C GLU A 112 -21.00 1.02 1.24
N ALA A 113 -20.25 0.38 0.34
CA ALA A 113 -19.04 0.95 -0.27
C ALA A 113 -19.36 2.26 -1.01
N ILE A 114 -20.40 2.27 -1.84
CA ILE A 114 -20.82 3.47 -2.57
C ILE A 114 -21.16 4.59 -1.59
N SER A 115 -22.01 4.33 -0.58
CA SER A 115 -22.38 5.34 0.41
C SER A 115 -21.18 5.88 1.19
N PHE A 116 -20.21 5.02 1.52
CA PHE A 116 -18.97 5.44 2.17
C PHE A 116 -18.13 6.33 1.25
N LEU A 117 -17.95 5.93 -0.01
CA LEU A 117 -17.20 6.69 -1.00
C LEU A 117 -17.84 8.05 -1.27
N GLU A 118 -19.16 8.11 -1.45
CA GLU A 118 -19.91 9.37 -1.61
C GLU A 118 -19.72 10.33 -0.43
N LYS A 119 -19.68 9.82 0.80
CA LYS A 119 -19.38 10.65 1.99
C LYS A 119 -17.97 11.23 1.98
N GLN A 120 -17.02 10.55 1.35
CA GLN A 120 -15.62 11.00 1.27
C GLN A 120 -15.39 11.98 0.12
N ILE A 121 -15.96 11.73 -1.06
CA ILE A 121 -15.64 12.48 -2.29
C ILE A 121 -16.78 13.34 -2.85
N GLY A 122 -17.99 13.22 -2.29
CA GLY A 122 -19.22 13.84 -2.77
C GLY A 122 -20.07 12.91 -3.64
N THR A 123 -21.32 13.32 -3.89
CA THR A 123 -22.31 12.54 -4.65
C THR A 123 -22.27 12.77 -6.16
N HIS A 124 -21.38 13.64 -6.64
CA HIS A 124 -21.23 13.93 -8.07
C HIS A 124 -20.33 12.88 -8.74
N ILE A 125 -20.77 11.62 -8.67
CA ILE A 125 -20.04 10.44 -9.15
C ILE A 125 -20.82 9.72 -10.25
N LYS A 126 -20.11 9.15 -11.21
CA LYS A 126 -20.64 8.21 -12.20
C LYS A 126 -19.94 6.87 -12.01
N ILE A 127 -20.72 5.83 -11.74
CA ILE A 127 -20.21 4.49 -11.44
C ILE A 127 -19.98 3.71 -12.74
N TYR A 128 -18.86 3.02 -12.79
CA TYR A 128 -18.46 2.09 -13.83
C TYR A 128 -18.12 0.75 -13.20
N VAL A 129 -18.36 -0.34 -13.93
CA VAL A 129 -17.93 -1.68 -13.53
C VAL A 129 -16.63 -2.03 -14.25
N ALA A 130 -15.68 -2.61 -13.53
CA ALA A 130 -14.43 -3.09 -14.10
C ALA A 130 -14.04 -4.43 -13.48
N THR A 131 -13.20 -5.20 -14.19
CA THR A 131 -12.68 -6.45 -13.63
C THR A 131 -11.78 -6.16 -12.44
N ARG A 132 -11.67 -7.13 -11.52
CA ARG A 132 -10.79 -7.01 -10.35
C ARG A 132 -9.35 -6.72 -10.77
N GLU A 133 -8.87 -7.43 -11.79
CA GLU A 133 -7.54 -7.25 -12.35
C GLU A 133 -7.34 -5.83 -12.89
N SER A 134 -8.30 -5.31 -13.65
CA SER A 134 -8.23 -3.95 -14.20
C SER A 134 -8.14 -2.90 -13.09
N ILE A 135 -8.91 -3.06 -12.01
CA ILE A 135 -8.84 -2.15 -10.86
C ILE A 135 -7.51 -2.28 -10.12
N ILE A 136 -7.03 -3.50 -9.87
CA ILE A 136 -5.73 -3.71 -9.22
C ILE A 136 -4.61 -3.05 -10.04
N ASN A 137 -4.62 -3.25 -11.36
CA ASN A 137 -3.68 -2.59 -12.27
C ASN A 137 -3.83 -1.07 -12.17
N GLY A 138 -5.06 -0.55 -12.23
CA GLY A 138 -5.35 0.88 -12.05
C GLY A 138 -4.82 1.44 -10.73
N LEU A 139 -4.93 0.67 -9.65
CA LEU A 139 -4.45 1.04 -8.32
C LEU A 139 -2.92 1.13 -8.26
N ASP A 140 -2.17 0.60 -9.23
CA ASP A 140 -0.74 0.88 -9.35
C ASP A 140 -0.47 2.36 -9.66
N ALA A 141 -1.43 3.12 -10.19
CA ALA A 141 -1.30 4.57 -10.34
C ALA A 141 -1.18 5.30 -8.99
N TYR A 142 -1.72 4.73 -7.90
CA TYR A 142 -1.53 5.26 -6.53
C TYR A 142 -0.12 5.06 -5.99
N ARG A 143 0.62 4.11 -6.55
CA ARG A 143 2.06 4.07 -6.34
C ARG A 143 2.56 5.31 -7.03
N ILE A 144 2.61 6.40 -6.25
CA ILE A 144 3.30 7.63 -6.59
C ILE A 144 4.53 7.16 -7.34
N ASP A 145 4.66 7.62 -8.58
CA ASP A 145 5.82 7.38 -9.40
C ASP A 145 6.95 8.13 -8.71
N VAL A 146 7.44 7.55 -7.60
CA VAL A 146 8.61 8.00 -6.88
C VAL A 146 9.72 8.06 -7.93
N GLY A 147 9.70 7.18 -8.95
CA GLY A 147 10.55 7.23 -10.14
C GLY A 147 10.44 8.48 -11.02
N LYS A 148 9.31 9.21 -11.07
CA LYS A 148 9.18 10.49 -11.81
C LYS A 148 9.64 11.69 -10.99
N GLU A 149 9.26 11.81 -9.72
CA GLU A 149 9.81 12.86 -8.83
C GLU A 149 11.30 12.61 -8.53
N LEU A 150 11.72 11.35 -8.45
CA LEU A 150 13.13 10.96 -8.45
C LEU A 150 13.76 11.14 -9.82
N GLY A 151 13.04 10.91 -10.91
CA GLY A 151 13.55 11.00 -12.28
C GLY A 151 14.02 12.40 -12.63
N GLU A 152 13.27 13.42 -12.21
CA GLU A 152 13.70 14.82 -12.32
C GLU A 152 14.95 15.10 -11.46
N VAL A 153 15.02 14.55 -10.25
CA VAL A 153 16.21 14.59 -9.37
C VAL A 153 17.43 13.86 -9.98
N ILE A 154 17.21 12.71 -10.60
CA ILE A 154 18.22 11.83 -11.23
C ILE A 154 18.77 12.46 -12.51
N SER A 155 17.92 13.16 -13.29
CA SER A 155 18.32 13.83 -14.53
C SER A 155 19.30 14.98 -14.30
N ILE A 156 19.20 15.67 -13.17
CA ILE A 156 20.12 16.76 -12.79
C ILE A 156 21.54 16.23 -12.47
N GLN A 157 21.64 14.98 -11.99
CA GLN A 157 22.93 14.37 -11.62
C GLN A 157 23.58 13.54 -12.74
N ALA A 158 22.84 13.12 -13.77
CA ALA A 158 23.41 12.41 -14.92
C ALA A 158 24.40 13.27 -15.73
N ASP A 159 24.24 14.60 -15.71
CA ASP A 159 25.18 15.55 -16.33
C ASP A 159 26.39 15.87 -15.44
N SER A 160 26.36 15.49 -14.16
CA SER A 160 27.45 15.74 -13.20
C SER A 160 28.40 14.54 -13.12
N ASN A 161 29.29 14.45 -14.11
CA ASN A 161 30.41 13.51 -14.24
C ASN A 161 31.03 12.96 -12.93
N LYS A 162 31.16 11.62 -12.89
CA LYS A 162 32.34 10.81 -12.48
C LYS A 162 33.25 11.36 -11.36
N ASN A 163 32.72 11.81 -10.23
CA ASN A 163 33.54 12.02 -9.03
C ASN A 163 32.90 11.29 -7.85
N GLU A 164 33.64 10.36 -7.25
CA GLU A 164 33.26 9.62 -6.03
C GLU A 164 33.21 10.49 -4.77
N ALA A 165 33.52 11.79 -4.90
CA ALA A 165 33.44 12.76 -3.82
C ALA A 165 32.01 13.28 -3.65
N ILE A 166 31.42 13.04 -2.48
CA ILE A 166 30.15 13.63 -2.06
C ILE A 166 30.33 15.15 -1.98
N ARG A 167 29.54 15.91 -2.74
CA ARG A 167 29.53 17.37 -2.63
C ARG A 167 28.61 17.77 -1.47
N GLU A 168 28.95 18.85 -0.77
CA GLU A 168 28.10 19.39 0.31
C GLU A 168 26.68 19.73 -0.21
N GLU A 169 26.58 20.15 -1.47
CA GLU A 169 25.33 20.43 -2.19
C GLU A 169 24.40 19.20 -2.27
N ASP A 170 24.94 17.99 -2.39
CA ASP A 170 24.16 16.75 -2.47
C ASP A 170 23.48 16.41 -1.14
N VAL A 171 23.92 17.02 -0.04
CA VAL A 171 23.57 16.63 1.32
C VAL A 171 22.80 17.71 2.09
N ALA A 172 22.75 18.93 1.54
CA ALA A 172 21.95 20.04 2.01
C ALA A 172 20.46 19.67 2.19
N GLU A 173 19.73 20.36 3.08
CA GLU A 173 18.32 20.04 3.36
C GLU A 173 17.40 20.17 2.14
N ASP A 174 17.70 21.08 1.22
CA ASP A 174 16.94 21.28 -0.02
C ASP A 174 17.46 20.43 -1.18
N SER A 175 18.44 19.55 -0.94
CA SER A 175 19.04 18.75 -2.00
C SER A 175 18.03 17.75 -2.59
N PRO A 176 18.19 17.39 -3.87
CA PRO A 176 17.42 16.33 -4.50
C PRO A 176 17.45 15.00 -3.72
N ILE A 177 18.58 14.67 -3.10
CA ILE A 177 18.76 13.49 -2.25
C ILE A 177 18.00 13.63 -0.93
N ALA A 178 17.98 14.81 -0.30
CA ALA A 178 17.19 15.06 0.89
C ALA A 178 15.70 14.88 0.63
N LYS A 179 15.20 15.40 -0.51
CA LYS A 179 13.82 15.19 -0.95
C LYS A 179 13.52 13.71 -1.16
N THR A 180 14.42 12.99 -1.83
CA THR A 180 14.34 11.53 -2.02
C THR A 180 14.17 10.78 -0.69
N VAL A 181 15.04 11.07 0.28
CA VAL A 181 14.97 10.43 1.61
C VAL A 181 13.65 10.78 2.30
N ASN A 182 13.21 12.04 2.26
CA ASN A 182 11.94 12.46 2.86
C ASN A 182 10.74 11.71 2.25
N LEU A 183 10.69 11.58 0.92
CA LEU A 183 9.67 10.81 0.20
C LEU A 183 9.68 9.33 0.61
N LEU A 184 10.85 8.70 0.71
CA LEU A 184 10.98 7.32 1.18
C LEU A 184 10.47 7.12 2.61
N LEU A 185 10.72 8.09 3.51
CA LEU A 185 10.25 8.03 4.89
C LEU A 185 8.74 8.27 4.98
N GLU A 186 8.23 9.25 4.24
CA GLU A 186 6.80 9.57 4.19
C GLU A 186 5.98 8.40 3.64
N TYR A 187 6.42 7.80 2.54
CA TYR A 187 5.73 6.67 1.94
C TYR A 187 5.76 5.44 2.86
N ALA A 188 6.87 5.19 3.58
CA ALA A 188 6.93 4.14 4.59
C ALA A 188 5.92 4.36 5.73
N ILE A 189 5.77 5.60 6.21
CA ILE A 189 4.77 5.93 7.25
C ILE A 189 3.35 5.75 6.71
N ARG A 190 3.04 6.30 5.53
CA ARG A 190 1.70 6.22 4.92
C ARG A 190 1.28 4.77 4.63
N SER A 191 2.23 3.92 4.25
CA SER A 191 2.01 2.50 4.01
C SER A 191 1.99 1.63 5.28
N GLY A 192 2.21 2.22 6.46
CA GLY A 192 2.20 1.47 7.73
C GLY A 192 3.39 0.52 7.90
N ALA A 193 4.54 0.83 7.32
CA ALA A 193 5.73 -0.01 7.40
C ALA A 193 6.34 -0.04 8.82
N SER A 194 6.72 -1.22 9.31
CA SER A 194 7.47 -1.40 10.56
C SER A 194 8.98 -1.20 10.38
N ASP A 195 9.51 -1.57 9.22
CA ASP A 195 10.93 -1.45 8.90
C ASP A 195 11.11 -1.02 7.44
N ILE A 196 12.11 -0.17 7.19
CA ILE A 196 12.58 0.26 5.88
C ILE A 196 13.94 -0.37 5.65
N HIS A 197 14.12 -1.04 4.51
CA HIS A 197 15.36 -1.65 4.09
C HIS A 197 15.85 -0.96 2.83
N ILE A 198 17.07 -0.43 2.86
CA ILE A 198 17.74 0.15 1.70
C ILE A 198 19.04 -0.63 1.49
N GLU A 199 19.09 -1.39 0.41
CA GLU A 199 20.16 -2.35 0.14
C GLU A 199 20.80 -2.03 -1.21
N PRO A 200 22.06 -1.58 -1.25
CA PRO A 200 22.77 -1.50 -2.51
C PRO A 200 22.98 -2.91 -3.07
N ARG A 201 22.65 -3.09 -4.34
CA ARG A 201 23.03 -4.22 -5.19
C ARG A 201 24.13 -3.76 -6.15
N GLU A 202 24.62 -4.67 -6.98
CA GLU A 202 25.61 -4.40 -8.02
C GLU A 202 25.15 -3.23 -8.92
N GLU A 203 23.95 -3.33 -9.51
CA GLU A 203 23.46 -2.39 -10.53
C GLU A 203 22.48 -1.31 -10.04
N TYR A 204 21.87 -1.49 -8.86
CA TYR A 204 20.82 -0.59 -8.36
C TYR A 204 20.74 -0.61 -6.84
N ILE A 205 19.95 0.28 -6.25
CA ILE A 205 19.61 0.27 -4.83
C ILE A 205 18.20 -0.29 -4.68
N GLN A 206 18.06 -1.38 -3.94
CA GLN A 206 16.78 -2.00 -3.66
C GLN A 206 16.17 -1.38 -2.39
N VAL A 207 14.94 -0.88 -2.49
CA VAL A 207 14.18 -0.39 -1.34
C VAL A 207 13.03 -1.35 -1.05
N ARG A 208 12.97 -1.85 0.19
CA ARG A 208 11.91 -2.75 0.65
C ARG A 208 11.32 -2.25 1.95
N TYR A 209 10.02 -2.42 2.11
CA TYR A 209 9.34 -2.15 3.38
C TYR A 209 8.85 -3.46 3.98
N ARG A 210 8.90 -3.55 5.31
CA ARG A 210 8.15 -4.56 6.04
C ARG A 210 6.80 -3.98 6.43
N VAL A 211 5.73 -4.51 5.85
CA VAL A 211 4.34 -4.12 6.14
C VAL A 211 3.63 -5.38 6.60
N ASP A 212 3.00 -5.33 7.77
CA ASP A 212 2.31 -6.48 8.40
C ASP A 212 3.19 -7.74 8.48
N GLY A 213 4.48 -7.56 8.81
CA GLY A 213 5.46 -8.63 8.92
C GLY A 213 6.08 -9.09 7.59
N VAL A 214 5.47 -8.75 6.45
CA VAL A 214 5.91 -9.17 5.12
C VAL A 214 6.82 -8.13 4.48
N LEU A 215 7.98 -8.56 3.99
CA LEU A 215 8.89 -7.71 3.20
C LEU A 215 8.37 -7.59 1.77
N LYS A 216 8.17 -6.35 1.30
CA LYS A 216 7.76 -6.04 -0.06
C LYS A 216 8.74 -5.06 -0.69
N GLU A 217 9.15 -5.34 -1.93
CA GLU A 217 9.93 -4.38 -2.72
C GLU A 217 9.02 -3.25 -3.18
N VAL A 218 9.43 -2.02 -2.89
CA VAL A 218 8.63 -0.82 -3.16
C VAL A 218 9.26 0.07 -4.22
N ASN A 219 10.58 0.04 -4.36
CA ASN A 219 11.28 0.85 -5.35
C ASN A 219 12.69 0.31 -5.68
N ARG A 220 13.20 0.70 -6.85
CA ARG A 220 14.61 0.55 -7.25
C ARG A 220 15.16 1.92 -7.61
N LEU A 221 16.24 2.32 -6.97
CA LEU A 221 16.91 3.59 -7.24
C LEU A 221 18.20 3.36 -8.03
N PRO A 222 18.66 4.34 -8.83
CA PRO A 222 19.94 4.27 -9.50
C PRO A 222 21.11 4.05 -8.54
N LYS A 223 22.11 3.27 -8.96
CA LYS A 223 23.28 2.95 -8.13
C LYS A 223 24.12 4.17 -7.77
N ASN A 224 24.22 5.14 -8.67
CA ASN A 224 25.06 6.33 -8.52
C ASN A 224 24.72 7.19 -7.29
N ILE A 225 23.48 7.15 -6.79
CA ILE A 225 23.07 7.94 -5.61
C ILE A 225 23.33 7.24 -4.27
N ALA A 226 23.87 6.02 -4.25
CA ALA A 226 23.99 5.21 -3.04
C ALA A 226 24.77 5.92 -1.92
N ASN A 227 25.90 6.51 -2.26
CA ASN A 227 26.76 7.19 -1.29
C ASN A 227 26.12 8.45 -0.71
N ALA A 228 25.41 9.21 -1.53
CA ALA A 228 24.71 10.43 -1.09
C ALA A 228 23.53 10.07 -0.19
N LEU A 229 22.75 9.04 -0.55
CA LEU A 229 21.62 8.55 0.23
C LEU A 229 22.08 8.06 1.62
N VAL A 230 23.16 7.27 1.67
CA VAL A 230 23.74 6.82 2.95
C VAL A 230 24.18 8.00 3.81
N SER A 231 24.85 8.97 3.22
CA SER A 231 25.36 10.16 3.94
C SER A 231 24.23 11.01 4.49
N ARG A 232 23.15 11.22 3.72
CA ARG A 232 21.97 11.94 4.17
C ARG A 232 21.31 11.26 5.38
N ILE A 233 21.16 9.94 5.34
CA ILE A 233 20.59 9.18 6.46
C ILE A 233 21.52 9.22 7.69
N LYS A 234 22.83 9.14 7.49
CA LYS A 234 23.82 9.28 8.56
C LYS A 234 23.71 10.65 9.25
N ILE A 235 23.54 11.74 8.49
CA ILE A 235 23.33 13.08 9.06
C ILE A 235 22.06 13.17 9.87
N LEU A 236 20.93 12.70 9.31
CA LEU A 236 19.65 12.68 10.05
C LEU A 236 19.79 11.96 11.38
N SER A 237 20.59 10.88 11.39
CA SER A 237 20.79 10.00 12.54
C SER A 237 21.98 10.37 13.43
N ASN A 238 22.66 11.49 13.15
CA ASN A 238 23.87 11.95 13.84
C ASN A 238 25.01 10.89 13.87
N LEU A 239 25.24 10.24 12.74
CA LEU A 239 26.28 9.22 12.53
C LEU A 239 27.50 9.79 11.81
N LYS A 240 28.64 9.10 11.93
CA LYS A 240 29.89 9.48 11.25
C LYS A 240 29.80 9.14 9.77
N ILE A 241 29.83 10.17 8.92
CA ILE A 241 29.69 10.07 7.45
C ILE A 241 30.94 9.46 6.81
N ASP A 242 32.10 9.82 7.35
CA ASP A 242 33.44 9.40 6.96
C ASP A 242 33.74 7.93 7.32
N GLU A 243 33.14 7.43 8.40
CA GLU A 243 33.28 6.03 8.79
C GLU A 243 32.26 5.14 8.07
N ARG A 244 32.75 4.15 7.33
CA ARG A 244 31.94 3.23 6.49
C ARG A 244 32.34 1.76 6.62
N ARG A 245 33.30 1.45 7.49
CA ARG A 245 33.88 0.11 7.64
C ARG A 245 33.34 -0.65 8.84
N VAL A 246 32.58 0.03 9.71
CA VAL A 246 31.96 -0.57 10.89
C VAL A 246 30.46 -0.29 10.90
N PRO A 247 29.64 -1.19 11.51
CA PRO A 247 28.24 -0.91 11.75
C PRO A 247 28.06 0.35 12.61
N GLN A 248 27.00 1.12 12.36
CA GLN A 248 26.65 2.28 13.17
C GLN A 248 25.15 2.28 13.47
N ASP A 249 24.78 2.68 14.68
CA ASP A 249 23.41 2.77 15.13
C ASP A 249 23.08 4.20 15.57
N GLY A 250 21.95 4.72 15.09
CA GLY A 250 21.51 6.08 15.32
C GLY A 250 20.00 6.17 15.47
N ARG A 251 19.52 7.36 15.81
CA ARG A 251 18.08 7.62 15.95
C ARG A 251 17.78 9.03 15.50
N PHE A 252 16.60 9.22 14.93
CA PHE A 252 16.07 10.54 14.61
C PHE A 252 14.55 10.55 14.71
N LYS A 253 13.97 11.75 14.68
CA LYS A 253 12.52 11.93 14.75
C LYS A 253 12.05 12.82 13.62
N ILE A 254 10.87 12.53 13.10
CA ILE A 254 10.18 13.39 12.13
C ILE A 254 8.73 13.59 12.53
N ARG A 255 8.14 14.69 12.06
CA ARG A 255 6.72 14.99 12.24
C ARG A 255 6.03 14.96 10.89
N LEU A 256 4.97 14.17 10.77
CA LEU A 256 4.19 14.02 9.54
C LEU A 256 2.70 13.99 9.88
N GLY A 257 1.91 14.84 9.25
CA GLY A 257 0.45 14.88 9.45
C GLY A 257 0.04 15.08 10.92
N GLY A 258 0.78 15.90 11.67
CA GLY A 258 0.53 16.15 13.11
C GLY A 258 0.99 15.03 14.05
N LYS A 259 1.44 13.89 13.52
CA LYS A 259 1.98 12.77 14.29
C LYS A 259 3.51 12.81 14.32
N GLN A 260 4.09 12.39 15.44
CA GLN A 260 5.53 12.22 15.63
C GLN A 260 5.93 10.75 15.46
N PHE A 261 6.97 10.53 14.65
CA PHE A 261 7.55 9.23 14.38
C PHE A 261 9.03 9.23 14.75
N ALA A 262 9.47 8.21 15.46
CA ALA A 262 10.87 7.97 15.77
C ALA A 262 11.42 6.85 14.89
N PHE A 263 12.62 7.06 14.39
CA PHE A 263 13.34 6.11 13.57
C PHE A 263 14.56 5.61 14.33
N ARG A 264 14.75 4.29 14.36
CA ARG A 264 16.02 3.68 14.78
C ARG A 264 16.74 3.19 13.54
N VAL A 265 17.94 3.70 13.31
CA VAL A 265 18.72 3.45 12.10
C VAL A 265 19.91 2.57 12.44
N SER A 266 20.16 1.57 11.61
CA SER A 266 21.38 0.77 11.63
C SER A 266 21.98 0.76 10.23
N THR A 267 23.27 1.08 10.13
CA THR A 267 24.07 0.95 8.90
C THR A 267 24.99 -0.26 9.04
N LEU A 268 25.15 -1.03 7.97
CA LEU A 268 26.02 -2.21 7.92
C LEU A 268 26.83 -2.20 6.62
N PRO A 269 28.17 -2.25 6.68
CA PRO A 269 29.01 -2.41 5.50
C PRO A 269 28.73 -3.77 4.82
N ILE A 270 28.53 -3.76 3.51
CA ILE A 270 28.35 -4.94 2.66
C ILE A 270 29.22 -4.81 1.40
N THR A 271 29.29 -5.85 0.56
CA THR A 271 30.12 -5.86 -0.66
C THR A 271 29.86 -4.65 -1.57
N ASP A 272 28.59 -4.28 -1.76
CA ASP A 272 28.19 -3.25 -2.72
C ASP A 272 28.00 -1.86 -2.10
N GLY A 273 28.44 -1.64 -0.85
CA GLY A 273 28.29 -0.35 -0.15
C GLY A 273 27.81 -0.52 1.28
N GLU A 274 26.92 0.37 1.74
CA GLU A 274 26.34 0.28 3.08
C GLU A 274 24.84 -0.02 3.02
N LYS A 275 24.44 -1.13 3.64
CA LYS A 275 23.04 -1.47 3.85
C LYS A 275 22.49 -0.66 5.00
N ILE A 276 21.29 -0.13 4.84
CA ILE A 276 20.58 0.62 5.88
C ILE A 276 19.28 -0.10 6.23
N VAL A 277 19.04 -0.24 7.53
CA VAL A 277 17.75 -0.67 8.06
C VAL A 277 17.25 0.40 9.02
N MET A 278 16.01 0.83 8.85
CA MET A 278 15.36 1.80 9.73
C MET A 278 14.08 1.21 10.28
N ARG A 279 13.97 1.11 11.61
CA ARG A 279 12.72 0.76 12.29
C ARG A 279 11.89 1.99 12.54
N VAL A 280 10.62 1.94 12.13
CA VAL A 280 9.65 3.03 12.30
C VAL A 280 8.86 2.80 13.59
N LEU A 281 8.83 3.81 14.46
CA LEU A 281 8.06 3.80 15.71
C LEU A 281 7.11 4.99 15.70
N ASN A 282 5.81 4.71 15.76
CA ASN A 282 4.82 5.75 15.95
C ASN A 282 4.78 6.14 17.44
N GLU A 283 5.36 7.29 17.79
CA GLU A 283 5.35 7.83 19.15
C GLU A 283 4.02 8.53 19.50
N SER A 284 3.10 8.62 18.54
CA SER A 284 1.79 9.28 18.72
C SER A 284 0.67 8.32 19.12
N ASN A 285 1.00 7.04 19.35
CA ASN A 285 0.05 6.13 19.98
C ASN A 285 -0.02 6.53 21.46
N ASP A 286 -1.13 7.14 21.87
CA ASP A 286 -1.52 7.17 23.27
C ASP A 286 -1.37 5.75 23.83
N ALA A 287 -0.81 5.63 25.04
CA ALA A 287 -0.76 4.35 25.72
C ALA A 287 -2.18 3.78 25.77
N LEU A 288 -2.41 2.66 25.07
CA LEU A 288 -3.71 2.02 25.08
C LEU A 288 -3.99 1.59 26.52
N PRO A 289 -5.11 2.01 27.11
CA PRO A 289 -5.46 1.56 28.44
C PRO A 289 -5.67 0.04 28.41
N LEU A 290 -5.35 -0.63 29.52
CA LEU A 290 -5.32 -2.10 29.61
C LEU A 290 -6.66 -2.74 29.20
N ASP A 291 -7.78 -2.05 29.43
CA ASP A 291 -9.13 -2.47 29.01
C ASP A 291 -9.25 -2.56 27.47
N LYS A 292 -8.66 -1.62 26.73
CA LYS A 292 -8.62 -1.62 25.26
C LYS A 292 -7.67 -2.66 24.68
N LEU A 293 -6.69 -3.12 25.46
CA LEU A 293 -5.80 -4.23 25.10
C LEU A 293 -6.45 -5.60 25.34
N GLY A 294 -7.68 -5.65 25.86
CA GLY A 294 -8.40 -6.88 26.12
C GLY A 294 -8.14 -7.46 27.52
N TYR A 295 -7.74 -6.65 28.49
CA TYR A 295 -7.79 -7.04 29.90
C TYR A 295 -9.11 -6.62 30.52
N TRP A 296 -9.84 -7.54 31.14
CA TRP A 296 -11.09 -7.22 31.83
C TRP A 296 -11.25 -8.03 33.12
N GLY A 297 -12.18 -7.57 33.97
CA GLY A 297 -12.54 -8.23 35.22
C GLY A 297 -11.33 -8.51 36.11
N LYS A 298 -11.22 -9.75 36.58
CA LYS A 298 -10.16 -10.17 37.52
C LYS A 298 -8.75 -10.00 36.95
N SER A 299 -8.55 -10.19 35.65
CA SER A 299 -7.22 -10.05 35.02
C SER A 299 -6.76 -8.59 35.04
N LEU A 300 -7.66 -7.65 34.77
CA LEU A 300 -7.38 -6.22 34.83
C LEU A 300 -7.12 -5.75 36.27
N SER A 301 -7.94 -6.18 37.23
CA SER A 301 -7.76 -5.81 38.64
C SER A 301 -6.42 -6.33 39.17
N THR A 302 -6.09 -7.59 38.90
CA THR A 302 -4.82 -8.20 39.35
C THR A 302 -3.60 -7.42 38.85
N ILE A 303 -3.64 -6.94 37.60
CA ILE A 303 -2.54 -6.16 37.04
C ILE A 303 -2.47 -4.78 37.69
N ASN A 304 -3.60 -4.09 37.85
CA ASN A 304 -3.64 -2.77 38.49
C ASN A 304 -3.18 -2.84 39.95
N ASP A 305 -3.68 -3.81 40.73
CA ASP A 305 -3.28 -4.01 42.12
C ASP A 305 -1.76 -4.26 42.22
N ALA A 306 -1.20 -5.08 41.32
CA ALA A 306 0.24 -5.34 41.26
C ALA A 306 1.07 -4.12 40.84
N LEU A 307 0.51 -3.21 40.04
CA LEU A 307 1.16 -1.95 39.63
C LEU A 307 1.16 -0.90 40.75
N GLU A 308 0.24 -0.99 41.72
CA GLU A 308 0.16 -0.10 42.88
C GLU A 308 1.12 -0.49 44.02
N GLU A 309 1.68 -1.70 43.99
CA GLU A 309 2.64 -2.17 44.99
C GLU A 309 3.94 -1.34 44.97
N PRO A 310 4.46 -0.90 46.14
CA PRO A 310 5.61 0.00 46.22
C PRO A 310 6.92 -0.64 45.76
N ASN A 311 7.00 -1.97 45.75
CA ASN A 311 8.17 -2.73 45.31
C ASN A 311 7.79 -4.15 44.86
N GLY A 312 8.27 -4.57 43.70
CA GLY A 312 8.00 -5.89 43.15
C GLY A 312 8.51 -6.03 41.73
N MET A 313 8.41 -7.24 41.16
CA MET A 313 8.77 -7.53 39.78
C MET A 313 7.56 -8.08 39.03
N ILE A 314 7.19 -7.41 37.93
CA ILE A 314 6.18 -7.90 36.99
C ILE A 314 6.90 -8.38 35.72
N LEU A 315 6.72 -9.64 35.35
CA LEU A 315 7.27 -10.20 34.11
C LEU A 315 6.17 -10.39 33.07
N VAL A 316 6.27 -9.64 31.97
CA VAL A 316 5.43 -9.83 30.79
C VAL A 316 6.21 -10.69 29.79
N THR A 317 5.78 -11.94 29.60
CA THR A 317 6.45 -12.94 28.76
C THR A 317 5.58 -13.39 27.58
N GLY A 318 6.22 -13.85 26.50
CA GLY A 318 5.54 -14.25 25.26
C GLY A 318 6.47 -14.19 24.04
N PRO A 319 6.09 -14.83 22.91
CA PRO A 319 6.90 -14.87 21.68
C PRO A 319 6.94 -13.50 20.96
N THR A 320 7.79 -13.36 19.94
CA THR A 320 7.87 -12.13 19.12
C THR A 320 6.51 -11.83 18.49
N GLY A 321 6.08 -10.55 18.56
CA GLY A 321 4.77 -10.11 18.03
C GLY A 321 3.58 -10.28 18.98
N SER A 322 3.78 -10.78 20.21
CA SER A 322 2.68 -11.02 21.17
C SER A 322 2.17 -9.78 21.93
N GLY A 323 2.54 -8.56 21.50
CA GLY A 323 2.06 -7.32 22.14
C GLY A 323 2.59 -7.04 23.56
N LYS A 324 3.82 -7.46 23.89
CA LYS A 324 4.43 -7.20 25.23
C LYS A 324 4.91 -5.76 25.44
N SER A 325 5.12 -5.02 24.37
CA SER A 325 5.73 -3.68 24.35
C SER A 325 4.66 -2.65 24.12
#